data_AF-A0A970URM7-F1
#
_entry.id   AF-A0A970URM7-F1
#
_cell.length_a   1.000
_cell.length_b   1.000
_cell.length_c   1.000
_cell.angle_alpha   90.00
_cell.angle_beta   90.00
_cell.angle_gamma   90.00
#
_symmetry.space_group_name_H-M   'P 1'
#
loop_
_entity.id
_entity.type
_entity.pdbx_description
1 polymer ?
#
loop_
_entity_poly.entity_id
_entity_poly.type
_entity_poly.pdbx_seq_one_letter_code
_entity_poly.pdbx_strand_id
1 'polypeptide(L)'
;MNTLSVCGLICAECEFYQKTCDGCYAVQGKTFWALEMMPAKVCPLYQCAINERGYESCGDCAELPCANFREMKDPSLTDEQHEQSLKERIDRLRS
;
A
#
# COMPACT_ATOMS: atom_id res chain seq x y z
N MET A 1 -1.94 16.22 -7.08
CA MET A 1 -2.25 15.42 -5.89
C MET A 1 -2.14 13.97 -6.30
N ASN A 2 -1.13 13.24 -5.83
CA ASN A 2 -1.02 11.82 -6.14
C ASN A 2 -2.04 11.05 -5.31
N THR A 3 -3.10 10.61 -5.97
CA THR A 3 -4.15 9.74 -5.43
C THR A 3 -3.73 8.28 -5.36
N LEU A 4 -2.57 7.90 -5.90
CA LEU A 4 -2.04 6.54 -5.85
C LEU A 4 -1.14 6.38 -4.62
N SER A 5 -1.34 5.31 -3.85
CA SER A 5 -0.51 4.94 -2.71
C SER A 5 0.79 4.25 -3.17
N VAL A 6 1.74 4.09 -2.24
CA VAL A 6 3.00 3.35 -2.47
C VAL A 6 2.78 1.94 -3.04
N CYS A 7 1.65 1.32 -2.70
CA CYS A 7 1.34 -0.05 -3.08
C CYS A 7 0.27 -0.15 -4.17
N GLY A 8 -0.08 0.96 -4.83
CA GLY A 8 -0.99 0.98 -5.98
C GLY A 8 -2.48 1.09 -5.64
N LEU A 9 -2.84 1.34 -4.37
CA LEU A 9 -4.23 1.65 -3.99
C LEU A 9 -4.59 3.09 -4.36
N ILE A 10 -5.83 3.33 -4.72
CA ILE A 10 -6.32 4.68 -5.04
C ILE A 10 -6.94 5.28 -3.78
N CYS A 11 -6.25 6.24 -3.16
CA CYS A 11 -6.73 6.93 -1.96
C CYS A 11 -8.11 7.58 -2.18
N ALA A 12 -8.38 8.14 -3.36
CA ALA A 12 -9.69 8.74 -3.66
C ALA A 12 -10.86 7.74 -3.65
N GLU A 13 -10.59 6.45 -3.82
CA GLU A 13 -11.60 5.38 -3.78
C GLU A 13 -11.71 4.75 -2.38
N CYS A 14 -10.85 5.15 -1.43
CA CYS A 14 -10.82 4.63 -0.08
C CYS A 14 -11.76 5.43 0.84
N GLU A 15 -12.64 4.74 1.54
CA GLU A 15 -13.63 5.36 2.43
C GLU A 15 -13.05 6.15 3.61
N PHE A 16 -11.80 5.85 3.99
CA PHE A 16 -11.06 6.47 5.09
C PHE A 16 -10.28 7.73 4.68
N TYR A 17 -10.07 7.93 3.38
CA TYR A 17 -9.27 9.04 2.88
C TYR A 17 -9.95 10.38 3.17
N GLN A 18 -9.18 11.36 3.67
CA GLN A 18 -9.65 12.67 4.12
C GLN A 18 -10.69 12.62 5.27
N LYS A 19 -10.78 11.49 5.97
CA LYS A 19 -11.55 11.34 7.22
C LYS A 19 -10.64 10.96 8.38
N THR A 20 -10.06 9.76 8.30
CA THR A 20 -9.15 9.21 9.32
C THR A 20 -7.74 8.94 8.75
N CYS A 21 -7.55 9.14 7.45
CA CYS A 21 -6.29 8.90 6.75
C CYS A 21 -6.01 9.98 5.70
N ASP A 22 -4.80 10.56 5.71
CA ASP A 22 -4.37 11.56 4.72
C ASP A 22 -3.59 10.95 3.54
N GLY A 23 -3.52 9.62 3.48
CA GLY A 23 -2.76 8.88 2.46
C GLY A 23 -1.32 8.60 2.89
N CYS A 24 -0.78 7.47 2.43
CA CYS A 24 0.47 6.91 2.97
C CYS A 24 1.68 7.83 2.80
N TYR A 25 1.75 8.64 1.74
CA TYR A 25 2.86 9.59 1.57
C TYR A 25 2.78 10.74 2.57
N ALA A 26 1.59 11.30 2.80
CA ALA A 26 1.38 12.39 3.74
C ALA A 26 1.70 11.97 5.18
N VAL A 27 1.29 10.75 5.56
CA VAL A 27 1.54 10.20 6.91
C VAL A 27 2.84 9.39 7.00
N GLN A 28 3.68 9.37 5.97
CA GLN A 28 4.95 8.63 5.92
C GLN A 28 4.81 7.14 6.32
N GLY A 29 3.78 6.48 5.79
CA GLY A 29 3.46 5.08 6.06
C GLY A 29 2.78 4.82 7.41
N LYS A 30 2.63 5.84 8.28
CA LYS A 30 1.98 5.74 9.60
C LYS A 30 0.46 5.93 9.51
N THR A 31 -0.21 5.11 8.71
CA THR A 31 -1.68 5.12 8.61
C THR A 31 -2.32 4.70 9.93
N PHE A 32 -3.59 5.05 10.14
CA PHE A 32 -4.32 4.74 11.38
C PHE A 32 -4.23 3.24 11.75
N TRP A 33 -4.46 2.34 10.78
CA TRP A 33 -4.37 0.90 11.00
C TRP A 33 -2.94 0.43 11.25
N ALA A 34 -1.93 1.05 10.63
CA ALA A 34 -0.54 0.64 10.84
C ALA A 34 -0.05 1.02 12.24
N LEU A 35 -0.49 2.18 12.75
CA LEU A 35 -0.21 2.61 14.12
C LEU A 35 -0.78 1.64 15.16
N GLU A 36 -1.94 1.04 14.87
CA GLU A 36 -2.64 0.13 15.78
C GLU A 36 -2.16 -1.33 15.65
N MET A 37 -1.97 -1.81 14.42
CA MET A 37 -1.81 -3.25 14.14
C MET A 37 -0.36 -3.67 13.93
N MET A 38 0.55 -2.75 13.56
CA MET A 38 1.93 -3.10 13.23
C MET A 38 2.88 -2.79 14.39
N PRO A 39 3.78 -3.70 14.79
CA PRO A 39 4.76 -3.44 15.85
C PRO A 39 5.64 -2.20 15.58
N ALA A 40 6.01 -2.00 14.32
CA ALA A 40 6.81 -0.85 13.88
C ALA A 40 6.00 0.45 13.73
N LYS A 41 4.67 0.40 13.89
CA LYS A 41 3.74 1.53 13.71
C LYS A 41 3.83 2.20 12.33
N VAL A 42 4.29 1.46 11.33
CA VAL A 42 4.48 1.89 9.94
C VAL A 42 4.03 0.74 9.03
N CYS A 43 3.37 1.07 7.92
CA CYS A 43 2.96 0.12 6.89
C CYS A 43 4.19 -0.62 6.33
N PRO A 44 4.21 -1.98 6.33
CA PRO A 44 5.37 -2.73 5.87
C PRO A 44 5.77 -2.48 4.41
N LEU A 45 4.80 -2.22 3.52
CA LEU A 45 5.09 -1.91 2.11
C LEU A 45 5.71 -0.53 1.94
N TYR A 46 5.29 0.46 2.73
CA TYR A 46 5.89 1.79 2.73
C TYR A 46 7.32 1.73 3.30
N GLN A 47 7.48 1.03 4.42
CA GLN A 47 8.77 0.81 5.05
C GLN A 47 9.77 0.17 4.07
N CYS A 48 9.37 -0.91 3.39
CA CYS A 48 10.23 -1.60 2.43
C CYS A 48 10.56 -0.74 1.20
N ALA A 49 9.55 -0.21 0.51
CA ALA A 49 9.77 0.51 -0.75
C ALA A 49 10.48 1.85 -0.52
N ILE A 50 9.96 2.70 0.37
CA ILE A 50 10.44 4.07 0.55
C ILE A 50 11.64 4.12 1.49
N ASN A 51 11.48 3.60 2.72
CA ASN A 51 12.46 3.84 3.78
C ASN A 51 13.71 2.96 3.64
N GLU A 52 13.55 1.70 3.20
CA GLU A 52 14.66 0.74 3.11
C GLU A 52 15.29 0.70 1.72
N ARG A 53 14.48 0.70 0.66
CA ARG A 53 14.97 0.58 -0.72
C ARG A 53 15.15 1.91 -1.44
N GLY A 54 14.60 3.01 -0.92
CA GLY A 54 14.70 4.33 -1.54
C GLY A 54 13.94 4.45 -2.87
N TYR A 55 12.91 3.62 -3.07
CA TYR A 55 12.02 3.68 -4.23
C TYR A 55 10.95 4.76 -4.06
N GLU A 56 10.29 5.12 -5.15
CA GLU A 56 9.09 5.97 -5.11
C GLU A 56 7.84 5.14 -4.82
N SER A 57 7.80 3.89 -5.30
CA SER A 57 6.68 2.98 -5.05
C SER A 57 7.11 1.52 -5.06
N CYS A 58 6.19 0.61 -4.71
CA CYS A 58 6.40 -0.82 -4.95
C CYS A 58 6.59 -1.14 -6.45
N GLY A 59 6.16 -0.25 -7.35
CA GLY A 59 6.32 -0.36 -8.80
C GLY A 59 7.75 -0.34 -9.29
N ASP A 60 8.68 0.23 -8.52
CA ASP A 60 10.11 0.26 -8.87
C ASP A 60 10.81 -1.07 -8.54
N CYS A 61 10.15 -1.93 -7.76
CA CYS A 61 10.71 -3.22 -7.37
C CYS A 61 10.68 -4.20 -8.54
N ALA A 62 11.84 -4.70 -8.99
CA ALA A 62 11.92 -5.71 -10.05
C ALA A 62 11.18 -7.03 -9.70
N GLU A 63 11.04 -7.33 -8.40
CA GLU A 63 10.36 -8.53 -7.91
C GLU A 63 8.82 -8.35 -7.76
N LEU A 64 8.26 -7.17 -8.08
CA LEU A 64 6.81 -6.96 -7.95
C LEU A 64 6.02 -7.85 -8.94
N PRO A 65 5.04 -8.65 -8.47
CA PRO A 65 4.59 -8.79 -7.08
C PRO A 65 5.41 -9.76 -6.24
N CYS A 66 6.12 -9.23 -5.23
CA CYS A 66 6.94 -10.02 -4.30
C CYS A 66 6.09 -10.59 -3.15
N ALA A 67 6.67 -11.51 -2.36
CA ALA A 67 5.98 -12.16 -1.24
C ALA A 67 5.35 -11.15 -0.27
N ASN A 68 6.10 -10.16 0.21
CA ASN A 68 5.59 -9.14 1.12
C ASN A 68 4.37 -8.38 0.56
N PHE A 69 4.36 -8.11 -0.75
CA PHE A 69 3.24 -7.43 -1.40
C PHE A 69 1.99 -8.30 -1.46
N ARG A 70 2.16 -9.61 -1.71
CA ARG A 70 1.09 -10.60 -1.78
C ARG A 70 0.50 -10.93 -0.42
N GLU A 71 1.35 -11.02 0.61
CA GLU A 71 0.94 -11.28 1.99
C GLU A 71 0.16 -10.12 2.60
N MET A 72 0.29 -8.91 2.03
CA MET A 72 -0.44 -7.72 2.47
C MET A 72 -1.90 -7.75 1.97
N LYS A 73 -2.68 -8.66 2.57
CA LYS A 73 -4.11 -8.83 2.35
C LYS A 73 -4.91 -8.07 3.41
N ASP A 74 -5.90 -7.31 2.96
CA ASP A 74 -6.90 -6.73 3.86
C ASP A 74 -7.77 -7.86 4.45
N PRO A 75 -7.87 -8.00 5.79
CA PRO A 75 -8.65 -9.05 6.43
C PRO A 75 -10.14 -9.08 6.06
N SER A 76 -10.69 -7.97 5.57
CA SER A 76 -12.08 -7.86 5.13
C SER A 76 -12.35 -8.44 3.74
N LEU A 77 -11.31 -8.71 2.94
CA LEU A 77 -11.44 -9.20 1.58
C LEU A 77 -11.40 -10.74 1.51
N THR A 78 -12.14 -11.31 0.56
CA THR A 78 -11.94 -12.72 0.18
C THR A 78 -10.62 -12.90 -0.57
N ASP A 79 -10.18 -14.15 -0.76
CA ASP A 79 -8.97 -14.44 -1.53
C ASP A 79 -9.12 -14.00 -2.99
N GLU A 80 -10.31 -14.18 -3.59
CA GLU A 80 -10.58 -13.75 -4.96
C GLU A 80 -10.55 -12.23 -5.11
N GLN A 81 -11.14 -11.49 -4.16
CA GLN A 81 -11.10 -10.03 -4.15
C GLN A 81 -9.68 -9.51 -3.96
N HIS A 82 -8.89 -10.17 -3.10
CA HIS A 82 -7.48 -9.83 -2.91
C HIS A 82 -6.66 -10.06 -4.17
N GLU A 83 -6.78 -11.22 -4.81
CA GLU A 83 -6.07 -11.50 -6.07
C GLU A 83 -6.46 -10.54 -7.20
N GLN A 84 -7.73 -10.14 -7.27
CA GLN A 84 -8.17 -9.11 -8.22
C GLN A 84 -7.53 -7.74 -7.91
N SER A 85 -7.55 -7.33 -6.63
CA SER A 85 -6.89 -6.09 -6.18
C SER A 85 -5.39 -6.09 -6.50
N LEU A 86 -4.69 -7.22 -6.31
CA LEU A 86 -3.27 -7.34 -6.64
C LEU A 86 -3.01 -7.05 -8.12
N LYS A 87 -3.78 -7.64 -9.05
CA LYS A 87 -3.63 -7.40 -10.49
C LYS A 87 -3.78 -5.93 -10.84
N GLU A 88 -4.87 -5.33 -10.38
CA GLU A 88 -5.17 -3.92 -10.65
C GLU A 88 -4.10 -2.97 -10.07
N ARG A 89 -3.60 -3.28 -8.87
CA ARG A 89 -2.52 -2.50 -8.24
C ARG A 89 -1.21 -2.63 -9.01
N ILE A 90 -0.87 -3.84 -9.50
CA ILE A 90 0.34 -4.06 -10.30
C ILE A 90 0.26 -3.32 -11.63
N ASP A 91 -0.87 -3.39 -12.32
CA ASP A 91 -1.08 -2.70 -13.59
C ASP A 91 -0.87 -1.20 -13.45
N ARG A 92 -1.41 -0.58 -12.38
CA ARG A 92 -1.20 0.84 -12.06
C ARG A 92 0.22 1.18 -11.65
N LEU A 93 0.94 0.26 -11.03
CA LEU A 93 2.31 0.48 -10.56
C LEU A 93 3.34 0.33 -11.69
N ARG A 94 2.98 -0.32 -12.80
CA ARG A 94 3.85 -0.59 -13.95
C ARG A 94 3.50 0.23 -15.20
N SER A 95 2.50 1.11 -15.11
CA SER A 95 2.03 1.97 -16.21
C SER A 95 2.89 3.20 -16.44
#